data_AF-A0A3L6S651-F1
#
_entry.id   AF-A0A3L6S651-F1
#
_cell.length_a   1.000
_cell.length_b   1.000
_cell.length_c   1.000
_cell.angle_alpha   90.00
_cell.angle_beta   90.00
_cell.angle_gamma   90.00
#
_symmetry.space_group_name_H-M   'P 1'
#
loop_
_entity.id
_entity.type
_entity.pdbx_description
1 polymer ?
#
loop_
_entity_poly.entity_id
_entity_poly.type
_entity_poly.pdbx_seq_one_letter_code
_entity_poly.pdbx_strand_id
1 'polypeptide(L)'
;MAAAGDYDAEAELARFHGSRAGVRGLVESGVTAVPPLFSSASLHRPDTVALVGAAARSRGFFHVTNHRVPAGIVAAAARAFHEEPLAARSAFYSLHPVGSVAYSTVPITQRRGVDAAPILPWRDSLRVRFGPGEPELGSLPARCRDALHVYQRLLKGFGEEVAGLLSEALGVGAGRLEQELQVRGWFMACHYYPPCPEPTRVVGSLEHTESGLFTVLAQDGVGGLQVRYHHDGPGGGGDGDGGVWVDVVPVTGALLVNIGDLLKVHIVMGD
;
A
#
# COMPACT_ATOMS: atom_id res chain seq x y z
N MET A 1 -21.80 -22.67 10.67
CA MET A 1 -21.35 -21.90 11.85
C MET A 1 -20.94 -22.87 12.94
N ALA A 2 -19.67 -23.31 12.97
CA ALA A 2 -19.17 -24.08 14.10
C ALA A 2 -19.22 -23.19 15.36
N ALA A 3 -19.83 -23.69 16.42
CA ALA A 3 -19.98 -22.99 17.69
C ALA A 3 -18.60 -22.56 18.22
N ALA A 4 -18.49 -21.28 18.61
CA ALA A 4 -17.35 -20.81 19.39
C ALA A 4 -17.35 -21.57 20.73
N GLY A 5 -16.40 -22.47 20.89
CA GLY A 5 -16.15 -23.13 22.17
C GLY A 5 -15.78 -22.08 23.22
N ASP A 6 -16.22 -22.34 24.44
CA ASP A 6 -16.06 -21.56 25.66
C ASP A 6 -14.57 -21.27 25.98
N TYR A 7 -13.99 -20.25 25.34
CA TYR A 7 -12.60 -19.85 25.55
C TYR A 7 -12.52 -18.88 26.75
N ASP A 8 -12.03 -19.40 27.89
CA ASP A 8 -11.83 -18.62 29.10
C ASP A 8 -10.44 -17.93 29.09
N ALA A 9 -10.45 -16.68 28.61
CA ALA A 9 -9.26 -15.84 28.52
C ALA A 9 -8.65 -15.51 29.90
N GLU A 10 -9.47 -15.36 30.94
CA GLU A 10 -8.99 -15.05 32.29
C GLU A 10 -8.26 -16.24 32.90
N ALA A 11 -8.80 -17.46 32.74
CA ALA A 11 -8.14 -18.67 33.21
C ALA A 11 -6.85 -18.99 32.44
N GLU A 12 -6.78 -18.69 31.13
CA GLU A 12 -5.51 -18.78 30.39
C GLU A 12 -4.50 -17.74 30.82
N LEU A 13 -4.91 -16.49 31.04
CA LEU A 13 -4.03 -15.42 31.52
C LEU A 13 -3.47 -15.75 32.90
N ALA A 14 -4.32 -16.25 33.80
CA ALA A 14 -3.93 -16.70 35.13
C ALA A 14 -2.95 -17.89 35.07
N ARG A 15 -3.18 -18.87 34.19
CA ARG A 15 -2.25 -19.99 33.95
C ARG A 15 -0.91 -19.51 33.40
N PHE A 16 -0.91 -18.61 32.43
CA PHE A 16 0.31 -18.06 31.85
C PHE A 16 1.14 -17.32 32.90
N HIS A 17 0.53 -16.42 33.67
CA HIS A 17 1.22 -15.72 34.77
C HIS A 17 1.64 -16.67 35.90
N GLY A 18 0.81 -17.67 36.22
CA GLY A 18 1.10 -18.70 37.20
C GLY A 18 2.33 -19.55 36.85
N SER A 19 2.58 -19.79 35.56
CA SER A 19 3.76 -20.51 35.08
C SER A 19 5.07 -19.77 35.39
N ARG A 20 5.04 -18.43 35.49
CA ARG A 20 6.21 -17.54 35.59
C ARG A 20 7.30 -17.78 34.54
N ALA A 21 6.98 -18.52 33.47
CA ALA A 21 7.92 -18.92 32.43
C ALA A 21 8.16 -17.79 31.41
N GLY A 22 7.22 -16.83 31.34
CA GLY A 22 7.20 -15.78 30.32
C GLY A 22 7.03 -16.35 28.91
N VAL A 23 7.05 -15.47 27.91
CA VAL A 23 6.91 -15.89 26.50
C VAL A 23 8.08 -16.78 26.06
N ARG A 24 9.27 -16.58 26.63
CA ARG A 24 10.45 -17.42 26.35
C ARG A 24 10.23 -18.88 26.79
N GLY A 25 9.75 -19.11 28.01
CA GLY A 25 9.48 -20.46 28.49
C GLY A 25 8.34 -21.14 27.73
N LEU A 26 7.40 -20.38 27.19
CA LEU A 26 6.36 -20.89 26.28
C LEU A 26 6.97 -21.42 24.97
N VAL A 27 7.96 -20.72 24.39
CA VAL A 27 8.70 -21.20 23.20
C VAL A 27 9.50 -22.46 23.53
N GLU A 28 10.19 -22.46 24.68
CA GLU A 28 10.99 -23.59 25.15
C GLU A 28 10.12 -24.83 25.46
N SER A 29 8.83 -24.67 25.75
CA SER A 29 7.89 -25.78 25.95
C SER A 29 7.39 -26.42 24.65
N GLY A 30 7.88 -26.01 23.48
CA GLY A 30 7.57 -26.63 22.20
C GLY A 30 6.19 -26.26 21.64
N VAL A 31 5.67 -25.09 21.99
CA VAL A 31 4.44 -24.52 21.43
C VAL A 31 4.50 -24.50 19.89
N THR A 32 3.48 -25.04 19.22
CA THR A 32 3.38 -25.09 17.75
C THR A 32 2.49 -24.01 17.15
N ALA A 33 1.72 -23.30 18.00
CA ALA A 33 0.87 -22.18 17.60
C ALA A 33 0.74 -21.16 18.75
N VAL A 34 0.70 -19.87 18.42
CA VAL A 34 0.54 -18.79 19.41
C VAL A 34 -0.78 -18.97 20.16
N PRO A 35 -0.79 -19.06 21.51
CA PRO A 35 -2.03 -19.20 22.27
C PRO A 35 -2.99 -18.03 22.02
N PRO A 36 -4.31 -18.24 22.00
CA PRO A 36 -5.27 -17.19 21.68
C PRO A 36 -5.19 -15.98 22.64
N LEU A 37 -4.66 -16.16 23.84
CA LEU A 37 -4.38 -15.10 24.82
C LEU A 37 -3.48 -13.99 24.28
N PHE A 38 -2.58 -14.31 23.35
CA PHE A 38 -1.66 -13.37 22.73
C PHE A 38 -2.21 -12.79 21.42
N SER A 39 -3.44 -13.10 21.06
CA SER A 39 -4.11 -12.50 19.91
C SER A 39 -4.28 -11.00 20.17
N SER A 40 -3.64 -10.15 19.37
CA SER A 40 -4.08 -8.76 19.29
C SER A 40 -5.48 -8.81 18.69
N ALA A 41 -6.52 -8.52 19.49
CA ALA A 41 -7.89 -8.54 19.01
C ALA A 41 -7.97 -7.76 17.69
N SER A 42 -8.26 -8.45 16.59
CA SER A 42 -8.73 -7.77 15.39
C SER A 42 -9.94 -6.95 15.83
N LEU A 43 -9.94 -5.64 15.56
CA LEU A 43 -11.10 -4.80 15.82
C LEU A 43 -12.34 -5.47 15.25
N HIS A 44 -13.45 -5.43 15.99
CA HIS A 44 -14.72 -5.95 15.52
C HIS A 44 -15.07 -5.24 14.19
N ARG A 45 -15.55 -5.99 13.19
CA ARG A 45 -15.64 -5.49 11.81
C ARG A 45 -16.38 -4.14 11.70
N PRO A 46 -17.55 -3.92 12.32
CA PRO A 46 -18.20 -2.61 12.40
C PRO A 46 -17.31 -1.46 12.88
N ASP A 47 -16.47 -1.68 13.90
CA ASP A 47 -15.56 -0.65 14.42
C ASP A 47 -14.45 -0.36 13.40
N THR A 48 -13.93 -1.39 12.75
CA THR A 48 -12.96 -1.26 11.65
C THR A 48 -13.55 -0.47 10.49
N VAL A 49 -14.79 -0.78 10.08
CA VAL A 49 -15.50 -0.06 9.01
C VAL A 49 -15.68 1.41 9.37
N ALA A 50 -16.12 1.71 10.59
CA ALA A 50 -16.28 3.08 11.06
C ALA A 50 -14.96 3.85 11.05
N LEU A 51 -13.87 3.23 11.55
CA LEU A 51 -12.54 3.83 11.61
C LEU A 51 -11.97 4.08 10.20
N VAL A 52 -12.05 3.10 9.30
CA VAL A 52 -11.60 3.24 7.91
C VAL A 52 -12.40 4.32 7.19
N GLY A 53 -13.72 4.37 7.37
CA GLY A 53 -14.57 5.40 6.80
C GLY A 53 -14.20 6.81 7.29
N ALA A 54 -13.96 6.98 8.59
CA ALA A 54 -13.53 8.25 9.15
C ALA A 54 -12.13 8.66 8.65
N ALA A 55 -11.19 7.72 8.57
CA ALA A 55 -9.85 7.96 8.07
C ALA A 55 -9.85 8.37 6.58
N ALA A 56 -10.64 7.67 5.76
CA ALA A 56 -10.81 7.96 4.34
C ALA A 56 -11.42 9.35 4.11
N ARG A 57 -12.44 9.76 4.90
CA ARG A 57 -13.08 11.08 4.78
C ARG A 57 -12.27 12.24 5.35
N SER A 58 -11.44 12.01 6.38
CA SER A 58 -10.73 13.11 7.05
C SER A 58 -9.60 13.68 6.21
N ARG A 59 -8.66 12.82 5.79
CA ARG A 59 -7.43 13.25 5.11
C ARG A 59 -7.16 12.44 3.84
N GLY A 60 -7.91 11.35 3.61
CA GLY A 60 -7.69 10.46 2.48
C GLY A 60 -6.38 9.67 2.53
N PHE A 61 -5.66 9.70 3.66
CA PHE A 61 -4.41 8.98 3.90
C PHE A 61 -4.43 8.41 5.32
N PHE A 62 -4.07 7.13 5.49
CA PHE A 62 -3.98 6.50 6.81
C PHE A 62 -3.03 5.31 6.83
N HIS A 63 -2.38 5.10 7.97
CA HIS A 63 -1.55 3.93 8.21
C HIS A 63 -2.41 2.75 8.66
N VAL A 64 -2.08 1.56 8.17
CA VAL A 64 -2.60 0.29 8.63
C VAL A 64 -1.45 -0.51 9.20
N THR A 65 -1.62 -1.09 10.38
CA THR A 65 -0.68 -2.02 11.02
C THR A 65 -1.35 -3.37 11.20
N ASN A 66 -0.60 -4.42 11.58
CA ASN A 66 -1.14 -5.77 11.79
C ASN A 66 -1.84 -6.37 10.55
N HIS A 67 -1.50 -5.89 9.36
CA HIS A 67 -2.06 -6.30 8.06
C HIS A 67 -1.57 -7.66 7.56
N ARG A 68 -0.74 -8.37 8.33
CA ARG A 68 -0.19 -9.71 8.02
C ARG A 68 0.71 -9.81 6.77
N VAL A 69 0.85 -8.72 5.99
CA VAL A 69 1.88 -8.60 4.95
C VAL A 69 3.26 -8.42 5.61
N PRO A 70 4.26 -9.29 5.33
CA PRO A 70 5.60 -9.15 5.89
C PRO A 70 6.26 -7.81 5.53
N ALA A 71 6.68 -7.07 6.54
CA ALA A 71 7.33 -5.79 6.35
C ALA A 71 8.69 -5.94 5.66
N GLY A 72 9.03 -4.99 4.79
CA GLY A 72 10.39 -4.84 4.24
C GLY A 72 10.82 -5.85 3.16
N ILE A 73 10.17 -7.01 3.02
CA ILE A 73 10.56 -8.04 2.02
C ILE A 73 10.56 -7.46 0.60
N VAL A 74 9.49 -6.77 0.21
CA VAL A 74 9.37 -6.23 -1.15
C VAL A 74 10.34 -5.07 -1.39
N ALA A 75 10.55 -4.19 -0.40
CA ALA A 75 11.44 -3.04 -0.53
C ALA A 75 12.90 -3.49 -0.70
N ALA A 76 13.32 -4.48 0.08
CA ALA A 76 14.64 -5.09 -0.05
C ALA A 76 14.82 -5.80 -1.40
N ALA A 77 13.82 -6.55 -1.85
CA ALA A 77 13.87 -7.23 -3.15
C ALA A 77 13.89 -6.25 -4.34
N ALA A 78 13.08 -5.20 -4.28
CA ALA A 78 13.08 -4.14 -5.29
C ALA A 78 14.46 -3.46 -5.36
N ARG A 79 15.01 -3.04 -4.21
CA ARG A 79 16.38 -2.50 -4.12
C ARG A 79 17.39 -3.45 -4.74
N ALA A 80 17.33 -4.73 -4.38
CA ALA A 80 18.27 -5.73 -4.87
C ALA A 80 18.22 -5.90 -6.40
N PHE A 81 17.05 -5.74 -7.03
CA PHE A 81 16.94 -5.68 -8.50
C PHE A 81 17.59 -4.42 -9.09
N HIS A 82 17.29 -3.24 -8.54
CA HIS A 82 17.82 -1.97 -9.06
C HIS A 82 19.35 -1.88 -8.93
N GLU A 83 19.91 -2.49 -7.89
CA GLU A 83 21.35 -2.59 -7.64
C GLU A 83 22.06 -3.71 -8.44
N GLU A 84 21.35 -4.51 -9.26
CA GLU A 84 21.99 -5.51 -10.13
C GLU A 84 22.94 -4.87 -11.18
N PRO A 85 23.86 -5.64 -11.78
CA PRO A 85 24.62 -5.15 -12.93
C PRO A 85 23.71 -4.63 -14.05
N LEU A 86 24.14 -3.58 -14.76
CA LEU A 86 23.36 -2.94 -15.82
C LEU A 86 22.78 -3.96 -16.80
N ALA A 87 23.59 -4.93 -17.24
CA ALA A 87 23.18 -5.97 -18.19
C ALA A 87 21.95 -6.79 -17.73
N ALA A 88 21.81 -7.02 -16.42
CA ALA A 88 20.68 -7.77 -15.87
C ALA A 88 19.40 -6.93 -15.86
N ARG A 89 19.47 -5.67 -15.40
CA ARG A 89 18.28 -4.80 -15.32
C ARG A 89 17.88 -4.21 -16.68
N SER A 90 18.82 -3.96 -17.59
CA SER A 90 18.54 -3.38 -18.91
C SER A 90 17.72 -4.31 -19.80
N ALA A 91 17.73 -5.62 -19.55
CA ALA A 91 16.87 -6.58 -20.23
C ALA A 91 15.37 -6.31 -20.02
N PHE A 92 15.01 -5.62 -18.94
CA PHE A 92 13.65 -5.20 -18.63
C PHE A 92 13.37 -3.75 -19.03
N TYR A 93 14.36 -3.03 -19.58
CA TYR A 93 14.22 -1.59 -19.80
C TYR A 93 13.25 -1.30 -20.95
N SER A 94 12.13 -0.63 -20.67
CA SER A 94 11.18 -0.20 -21.69
C SER A 94 10.36 1.01 -21.27
N LEU A 95 10.22 1.98 -22.17
CA LEU A 95 9.33 3.13 -22.05
C LEU A 95 7.90 2.79 -22.52
N HIS A 96 7.78 1.88 -23.48
CA HIS A 96 6.52 1.41 -24.07
C HIS A 96 6.42 -0.12 -23.92
N PRO A 97 6.13 -0.61 -22.70
CA PRO A 97 6.15 -2.04 -22.44
C PRO A 97 5.09 -2.79 -23.25
N VAL A 98 5.54 -3.79 -24.00
CA VAL A 98 4.67 -4.83 -24.55
C VAL A 98 4.67 -5.98 -23.54
N GLY A 99 3.59 -6.11 -22.78
CA GLY A 99 3.48 -7.08 -21.69
C GLY A 99 3.21 -6.43 -20.34
N SER A 100 3.58 -7.13 -19.27
CA SER A 100 3.16 -6.85 -17.90
C SER A 100 4.31 -6.52 -16.95
N VAL A 101 5.56 -6.50 -17.41
CA VAL A 101 6.76 -6.14 -16.63
C VAL A 101 7.60 -5.15 -17.41
N ALA A 102 8.05 -4.07 -16.77
CA ALA A 102 9.10 -3.21 -17.31
C ALA A 102 9.82 -2.40 -16.25
N TYR A 103 11.11 -2.18 -16.47
CA TYR A 103 11.95 -1.25 -15.74
C TYR A 103 12.14 0.02 -16.58
N SER A 104 12.06 1.20 -15.97
CA SER A 104 12.44 2.46 -16.64
C SER A 104 12.42 3.65 -15.69
N THR A 105 13.10 4.71 -16.11
CA THR A 105 12.83 6.08 -15.65
C THR A 105 11.64 6.61 -16.46
N VAL A 106 10.44 6.64 -15.86
CA VAL A 106 9.22 7.05 -16.55
C VAL A 106 9.12 8.58 -16.55
N PRO A 107 9.09 9.24 -17.72
CA PRO A 107 8.90 10.69 -17.77
C PRO A 107 7.54 11.09 -17.19
N ILE A 108 7.52 12.18 -16.44
CA ILE A 108 6.31 12.76 -15.89
C ILE A 108 5.82 13.83 -16.86
N THR A 109 4.65 13.61 -17.46
CA THR A 109 3.98 14.62 -18.30
C THR A 109 3.24 15.59 -17.40
N GLN A 110 3.55 16.89 -17.49
CA GLN A 110 2.82 17.91 -16.75
C GLN A 110 1.41 18.06 -17.32
N ARG A 111 0.39 18.05 -16.44
CA ARG A 111 -1.01 18.25 -16.85
C ARG A 111 -1.32 19.70 -17.27
N ARG A 112 -0.44 20.65 -16.98
CA ARG A 112 -0.61 22.08 -17.29
C ARG A 112 0.30 22.49 -18.44
N GLY A 113 -0.31 22.84 -19.58
CA GLY A 113 0.35 23.42 -20.76
C GLY A 113 0.51 22.40 -21.90
N VAL A 114 -0.09 22.71 -23.05
CA VAL A 114 -0.09 21.86 -24.27
C VAL A 114 1.32 21.65 -24.85
N ASP A 115 2.34 22.38 -24.33
CA ASP A 115 3.72 22.39 -24.82
C ASP A 115 4.80 22.13 -23.74
N ALA A 116 4.42 21.66 -22.55
CA ALA A 116 5.40 21.43 -21.48
C ALA A 116 6.25 20.18 -21.77
N ALA A 117 7.58 20.35 -21.84
CA ALA A 117 8.51 19.23 -22.01
C ALA A 117 8.39 18.25 -20.82
N PRO A 118 8.45 16.93 -21.08
CA PRO A 118 8.37 15.94 -20.01
C PRO A 118 9.56 16.06 -19.06
N ILE A 119 9.29 15.92 -17.76
CA ILE A 119 10.33 15.96 -16.72
C ILE A 119 10.72 14.52 -16.39
N LEU A 120 12.02 14.21 -16.40
CA LEU A 120 12.53 12.95 -15.89
C LEU A 120 12.67 13.05 -14.36
N PRO A 121 12.00 12.19 -13.58
CA PRO A 121 12.19 12.18 -12.14
C PRO A 121 13.52 11.54 -11.75
N TRP A 122 14.03 11.89 -10.57
CA TRP A 122 15.18 11.23 -9.95
C TRP A 122 14.75 9.93 -9.27
N ARG A 123 14.19 9.01 -10.07
CA ARG A 123 13.80 7.67 -9.65
C ARG A 123 13.75 6.72 -10.83
N ASP A 124 14.01 5.45 -10.54
CA ASP A 124 13.67 4.35 -11.43
C ASP A 124 12.45 3.60 -10.93
N SER A 125 11.76 2.89 -11.84
CA SER A 125 10.57 2.12 -11.52
C SER A 125 10.61 0.76 -12.20
N LEU A 126 10.58 -0.31 -11.40
CA LEU A 126 10.15 -1.62 -11.88
C LEU A 126 8.63 -1.70 -11.75
N ARG A 127 7.94 -1.87 -12.86
CA ARG A 127 6.48 -1.83 -12.99
C ARG A 127 5.97 -3.21 -13.33
N VAL A 128 4.98 -3.70 -12.59
CA VAL A 128 4.37 -5.01 -12.80
C VAL A 128 2.84 -4.88 -12.80
N ARG A 129 2.17 -5.46 -13.79
CA ARG A 129 0.70 -5.50 -13.90
C ARG A 129 0.19 -6.89 -13.56
N PHE A 130 -0.74 -6.99 -12.62
CA PHE A 130 -1.41 -8.23 -12.25
C PHE A 130 -2.88 -8.21 -12.68
N GLY A 131 -3.47 -9.37 -12.97
CA GLY A 131 -4.82 -9.50 -13.56
C GLY A 131 -4.78 -10.03 -15.01
N PRO A 132 -5.73 -9.65 -15.90
CA PRO A 132 -5.72 -10.06 -17.31
C PRO A 132 -4.38 -9.76 -17.99
N GLY A 133 -3.71 -10.81 -18.47
CA GLY A 133 -2.37 -10.70 -19.05
C GLY A 133 -1.27 -10.48 -18.01
N GLU A 134 -1.44 -10.99 -16.79
CA GLU A 134 -0.40 -11.01 -15.75
C GLU A 134 0.88 -11.70 -16.22
N PRO A 135 2.05 -11.34 -15.66
CA PRO A 135 3.31 -11.94 -16.07
C PRO A 135 3.35 -13.42 -15.71
N GLU A 136 3.87 -14.23 -16.63
CA GLU A 136 4.39 -15.53 -16.25
C GLU A 136 5.47 -15.33 -15.18
N LEU A 137 5.50 -16.21 -14.17
CA LEU A 137 6.46 -16.09 -13.08
C LEU A 137 7.92 -16.00 -13.58
N GLY A 138 8.24 -16.74 -14.65
CA GLY A 138 9.54 -16.71 -15.32
C GLY A 138 9.93 -15.38 -15.95
N SER A 139 8.95 -14.52 -16.25
CA SER A 139 9.15 -13.19 -16.84
C SER A 139 9.46 -12.10 -15.80
N LEU A 140 9.32 -12.39 -14.50
CA LEU A 140 9.78 -11.48 -13.45
C LEU A 140 11.30 -11.55 -13.30
N PRO A 141 11.98 -10.42 -12.96
CA PRO A 141 13.41 -10.42 -12.71
C PRO A 141 13.78 -11.42 -11.61
N ALA A 142 14.72 -12.31 -11.91
CA ALA A 142 15.05 -13.44 -11.04
C ALA A 142 15.39 -12.99 -9.61
N ARG A 143 16.06 -11.84 -9.47
CA ARG A 143 16.50 -11.29 -8.19
C ARG A 143 15.36 -10.93 -7.22
N CYS A 144 14.19 -10.55 -7.74
CA CYS A 144 13.05 -10.15 -6.93
C CYS A 144 11.79 -11.01 -7.18
N ARG A 145 11.85 -11.98 -8.09
CA ARG A 145 10.72 -12.81 -8.54
C ARG A 145 9.89 -13.38 -7.40
N ASP A 146 10.52 -14.16 -6.52
CA ASP A 146 9.80 -14.89 -5.47
C ASP A 146 9.18 -13.93 -4.45
N ALA A 147 9.92 -12.88 -4.09
CA ALA A 147 9.45 -11.82 -3.20
C ALA A 147 8.23 -11.08 -3.80
N LEU A 148 8.31 -10.66 -5.07
CA LEU A 148 7.19 -10.02 -5.76
C LEU A 148 5.98 -10.96 -5.88
N HIS A 149 6.22 -12.25 -6.16
CA HIS A 149 5.16 -13.23 -6.31
C HIS A 149 4.44 -13.57 -5.00
N VAL A 150 5.17 -13.63 -3.88
CA VAL A 150 4.56 -13.76 -2.54
C VAL A 150 3.84 -12.47 -2.16
N TYR A 151 4.51 -11.33 -2.33
CA TYR A 151 3.98 -10.03 -1.92
C TYR A 151 2.70 -9.67 -2.67
N GLN A 152 2.63 -9.92 -3.98
CA GLN A 152 1.43 -9.63 -4.76
C GLN A 152 0.20 -10.42 -4.29
N ARG A 153 0.36 -11.69 -3.89
CA ARG A 153 -0.78 -12.47 -3.35
C ARG A 153 -1.29 -11.91 -2.04
N LEU A 154 -0.37 -11.55 -1.14
CA LEU A 154 -0.71 -10.99 0.16
C LEU A 154 -1.35 -9.60 0.03
N LEU A 155 -0.81 -8.76 -0.86
CA LEU A 155 -1.38 -7.46 -1.16
C LEU A 155 -2.75 -7.55 -1.84
N LYS A 156 -2.98 -8.55 -2.71
CA LYS A 156 -4.29 -8.76 -3.32
C LYS A 156 -5.36 -8.99 -2.26
N GLY A 157 -5.11 -9.91 -1.32
CA GLY A 157 -6.05 -10.17 -0.23
C GLY A 157 -6.25 -8.96 0.69
N PHE A 158 -5.16 -8.24 1.01
CA PHE A 158 -5.24 -6.99 1.77
C PHE A 158 -6.06 -5.91 1.03
N GLY A 159 -5.86 -5.77 -0.28
CA GLY A 159 -6.59 -4.83 -1.12
C GLY A 159 -8.08 -5.13 -1.17
N GLU A 160 -8.47 -6.41 -1.34
CA GLU A 160 -9.86 -6.85 -1.30
C GLU A 160 -10.50 -6.54 0.07
N GLU A 161 -9.76 -6.73 1.17
CA GLU A 161 -10.25 -6.39 2.52
C GLU A 161 -10.46 -4.88 2.69
N VAL A 162 -9.50 -4.05 2.27
CA VAL A 162 -9.63 -2.59 2.30
C VAL A 162 -10.77 -2.10 1.41
N ALA A 163 -10.91 -2.65 0.19
CA ALA A 163 -12.01 -2.34 -0.71
C ALA A 163 -13.37 -2.65 -0.08
N GLY A 164 -13.49 -3.83 0.56
CA GLY A 164 -14.71 -4.23 1.27
C GLY A 164 -15.05 -3.31 2.44
N LEU A 165 -14.05 -2.93 3.26
CA LEU A 165 -14.23 -1.99 4.36
C LEU A 165 -14.67 -0.61 3.89
N LEU A 166 -14.07 -0.10 2.80
CA LEU A 166 -14.48 1.17 2.17
C LEU A 166 -15.90 1.08 1.61
N SER A 167 -16.25 -0.03 0.96
CA SER A 167 -17.59 -0.26 0.39
C SER A 167 -18.67 -0.32 1.48
N GLU A 168 -18.38 -0.96 2.62
CA GLU A 168 -19.27 -0.94 3.80
C GLU A 168 -19.34 0.45 4.44
N ALA A 169 -18.24 1.19 4.51
CA ALA A 169 -18.22 2.54 5.06
C ALA A 169 -19.03 3.56 4.24
N LEU A 170 -19.32 3.23 2.97
CA LEU A 170 -20.24 3.96 2.09
C LEU A 170 -21.70 3.49 2.22
N GLY A 171 -21.98 2.44 3.01
CA GLY A 171 -23.32 1.89 3.18
C GLY A 171 -23.84 1.07 2.01
N VAL A 172 -23.00 0.73 1.02
CA VAL A 172 -23.41 0.03 -0.20
C VAL A 172 -23.15 -1.49 -0.15
N GLY A 173 -22.60 -1.98 0.97
CA GLY A 173 -22.26 -3.40 1.20
C GLY A 173 -20.89 -3.77 0.64
N ALA A 174 -20.23 -4.78 1.23
CA ALA A 174 -18.80 -5.08 1.01
C ALA A 174 -18.38 -5.30 -0.45
N GLY A 175 -19.20 -5.99 -1.25
CA GLY A 175 -18.83 -6.37 -2.62
C GLY A 175 -19.20 -5.36 -3.71
N ARG A 176 -19.94 -4.28 -3.37
CA ARG A 176 -20.56 -3.42 -4.38
C ARG A 176 -19.56 -2.60 -5.17
N LEU A 177 -18.56 -2.00 -4.52
CA LEU A 177 -17.52 -1.22 -5.21
C LEU A 177 -16.75 -2.06 -6.23
N GLU A 178 -16.33 -3.27 -5.86
CA GLU A 178 -15.58 -4.14 -6.77
C GLU A 178 -16.40 -4.58 -8.00
N GLN A 179 -17.68 -4.88 -7.79
CA GLN A 179 -18.61 -5.27 -8.85
C GLN A 179 -18.85 -4.14 -9.86
N GLU A 180 -19.14 -2.93 -9.36
CA GLU A 180 -19.47 -1.78 -10.20
C GLU A 180 -18.24 -1.24 -10.94
N LEU A 181 -17.09 -1.19 -10.28
CA LEU A 181 -15.84 -0.72 -10.88
C LEU A 181 -15.17 -1.76 -11.78
N GLN A 182 -15.71 -2.97 -11.84
CA GLN A 182 -15.17 -4.09 -12.60
C GLN A 182 -13.65 -4.21 -12.40
N VAL A 183 -13.17 -4.19 -11.16
CA VAL A 183 -11.72 -4.20 -10.89
C VAL A 183 -11.12 -5.53 -11.35
N ARG A 184 -10.50 -5.55 -12.54
CA ARG A 184 -9.96 -6.79 -13.12
C ARG A 184 -8.48 -6.99 -12.81
N GLY A 185 -7.78 -5.97 -12.33
CA GLY A 185 -6.34 -6.05 -12.11
C GLY A 185 -5.83 -4.86 -11.33
N TRP A 186 -4.54 -4.90 -11.02
CA TRP A 186 -3.87 -3.85 -10.26
C TRP A 186 -2.42 -3.70 -10.73
N PHE A 187 -1.84 -2.58 -10.34
CA PHE A 187 -0.53 -2.15 -10.80
C PHE A 187 0.40 -1.97 -9.61
N MET A 188 1.57 -2.61 -9.68
CA MET A 188 2.63 -2.48 -8.70
C MET A 188 3.78 -1.68 -9.29
N ALA A 189 4.20 -0.64 -8.57
CA ALA A 189 5.39 0.13 -8.90
C ALA A 189 6.42 0.02 -7.78
N CYS A 190 7.53 -0.65 -8.09
CA CYS A 190 8.70 -0.76 -7.21
C CYS A 190 9.66 0.39 -7.53
N HIS A 191 9.44 1.53 -6.88
CA HIS A 191 10.25 2.73 -7.06
C HIS A 191 11.60 2.63 -6.34
N TYR A 192 12.65 3.15 -6.97
CA TYR A 192 13.98 3.27 -6.40
C TYR A 192 14.48 4.70 -6.58
N TYR A 193 14.76 5.36 -5.45
CA TYR A 193 15.23 6.74 -5.39
C TYR A 193 16.73 6.71 -5.00
N PRO A 194 17.66 6.73 -5.97
CA PRO A 194 19.08 6.73 -5.66
C PRO A 194 19.47 8.04 -4.93
N PRO A 195 20.55 8.03 -4.12
CA PRO A 195 21.09 9.25 -3.53
C PRO A 195 21.30 10.33 -4.60
N CYS A 196 20.78 11.53 -4.35
CA CYS A 196 20.88 12.66 -5.28
C CYS A 196 21.99 13.62 -4.85
N PRO A 197 22.94 13.97 -5.74
CA PRO A 197 23.98 14.95 -5.43
C PRO A 197 23.44 16.39 -5.34
N GLU A 198 22.33 16.69 -6.02
CA GLU A 198 21.73 18.02 -6.09
C GLU A 198 20.20 17.95 -5.86
N PRO A 199 19.74 17.61 -4.64
CA PRO A 199 18.32 17.33 -4.37
C PRO A 199 17.39 18.52 -4.61
N THR A 200 17.91 19.76 -4.61
CA THR A 200 17.13 20.98 -4.89
C THR A 200 16.80 21.17 -6.38
N ARG A 201 17.45 20.41 -7.28
CA ARG A 201 17.26 20.53 -8.74
C ARG A 201 16.37 19.46 -9.35
N VAL A 202 16.01 18.45 -8.57
CA VAL A 202 15.27 17.28 -9.06
C VAL A 202 14.08 16.98 -8.17
N VAL A 203 13.16 16.18 -8.70
CA VAL A 203 12.00 15.68 -7.97
C VAL A 203 11.93 14.17 -8.12
N GLY A 204 11.52 13.48 -7.06
CA GLY A 204 11.19 12.05 -7.14
C GLY A 204 9.84 11.80 -7.83
N SER A 205 8.88 12.70 -7.60
CA SER A 205 7.59 12.75 -8.27
C SER A 205 7.08 14.20 -8.26
N LEU A 206 6.16 14.54 -9.17
CA LEU A 206 5.43 15.81 -9.10
C LEU A 206 4.19 15.66 -8.21
N GLU A 207 3.59 16.79 -7.85
CA GLU A 207 2.25 16.80 -7.27
C GLU A 207 1.27 16.09 -8.21
N HIS A 208 0.49 15.17 -7.65
CA HIS A 208 -0.52 14.42 -8.38
C HIS A 208 -1.54 13.81 -7.43
N THR A 209 -2.65 13.37 -7.99
CA THR A 209 -3.61 12.48 -7.36
C THR A 209 -3.50 11.09 -7.98
N GLU A 210 -3.90 10.07 -7.22
CA GLU A 210 -3.94 8.70 -7.69
C GLU A 210 -5.26 8.44 -8.43
N SER A 211 -5.19 7.89 -9.64
CA SER A 211 -6.38 7.65 -10.47
C SER A 211 -7.15 6.39 -10.11
N GLY A 212 -6.67 5.56 -9.18
CA GLY A 212 -7.29 4.30 -8.79
C GLY A 212 -8.43 4.45 -7.76
N LEU A 213 -8.83 3.32 -7.17
CA LEU A 213 -9.75 3.28 -6.01
C LEU A 213 -9.05 3.77 -4.75
N PHE A 214 -7.89 3.16 -4.47
CA PHE A 214 -6.92 3.54 -3.45
C PHE A 214 -5.55 3.00 -3.87
N THR A 215 -4.50 3.52 -3.24
CA THR A 215 -3.13 3.03 -3.37
C THR A 215 -2.67 2.51 -2.01
N VAL A 216 -1.89 1.42 -2.04
CA VAL A 216 -1.22 0.87 -0.86
C VAL A 216 0.28 1.08 -1.05
N LEU A 217 0.88 1.81 -0.13
CA LEU A 217 2.28 2.18 -0.17
C LEU A 217 3.04 1.52 0.98
N ALA A 218 4.09 0.77 0.61
CA ALA A 218 5.14 0.35 1.51
C ALA A 218 6.36 1.25 1.32
N GLN A 219 6.85 1.86 2.39
CA GLN A 219 8.04 2.71 2.38
C GLN A 219 9.21 2.01 3.08
N ASP A 220 10.44 2.39 2.72
CA ASP A 220 11.60 2.07 3.54
C ASP A 220 11.69 3.04 4.74
N GLY A 221 12.74 2.92 5.54
CA GLY A 221 12.94 3.78 6.70
C GLY A 221 13.42 5.20 6.39
N VAL A 222 13.65 5.56 5.12
CA VAL A 222 14.19 6.88 4.74
C VAL A 222 13.07 7.91 4.58
N GLY A 223 11.95 7.52 3.95
CA GLY A 223 10.80 8.40 3.74
C GLY A 223 10.90 9.27 2.48
N GLY A 224 10.41 10.52 2.57
CA GLY A 224 10.38 11.47 1.45
C GLY A 224 9.03 11.62 0.74
N LEU A 225 7.98 10.95 1.24
CA LEU A 225 6.60 11.23 0.81
C LEU A 225 6.10 12.52 1.47
N GLN A 226 5.49 13.39 0.67
CA GLN A 226 4.76 14.56 1.14
C GLN A 226 3.31 14.47 0.67
N VAL A 227 2.38 14.88 1.54
CA VAL A 227 0.94 14.94 1.24
C VAL A 227 0.45 16.36 1.39
N ARG A 228 -0.42 16.80 0.47
CA ARG A 228 -1.00 18.15 0.52
C ARG A 228 -2.37 18.11 1.17
N TYR A 229 -2.57 18.91 2.21
CA TYR A 229 -3.85 19.11 2.86
C TYR A 229 -4.46 20.44 2.44
N HIS A 230 -5.74 20.42 2.07
CA HIS A 230 -6.53 21.62 1.84
C HIS A 230 -7.20 22.04 3.15
N HIS A 231 -7.40 23.35 3.35
CA HIS A 231 -8.18 23.83 4.48
C HIS A 231 -9.67 23.74 4.14
N ASP A 232 -10.46 23.19 5.07
CA ASP A 232 -11.91 23.17 4.97
C ASP A 232 -12.46 24.58 5.23
N GLY A 233 -12.46 25.43 4.21
CA GLY A 233 -13.06 26.76 4.21
C GLY A 233 -14.01 26.95 3.02
N PRO A 234 -15.08 27.76 3.16
CA PRO A 234 -16.04 28.03 2.09
C PRO A 234 -15.36 28.88 1.00
N GLY A 235 -14.65 28.21 0.08
CA GLY A 235 -13.85 28.83 -0.97
C GLY A 235 -12.74 27.94 -1.55
N GLY A 236 -12.40 26.83 -0.89
CA GLY A 236 -11.26 25.94 -1.25
C GLY A 236 -11.46 25.01 -2.45
N GLY A 237 -12.26 25.41 -3.45
CA GLY A 237 -12.53 24.63 -4.66
C GLY A 237 -11.74 25.09 -5.90
N GLY A 238 -10.81 26.03 -5.73
CA GLY A 238 -9.98 26.57 -6.81
C GLY A 238 -8.53 26.08 -6.73
N ASP A 239 -7.93 25.88 -7.90
CA ASP A 239 -6.53 25.54 -8.19
C ASP A 239 -5.44 26.47 -7.59
N GLY A 240 -5.81 27.35 -6.65
CA GLY A 240 -4.97 28.34 -5.98
C GLY A 240 -5.19 28.50 -4.48
N ASP A 241 -6.00 27.64 -3.81
CA ASP A 241 -6.04 27.63 -2.35
C ASP A 241 -4.78 26.94 -1.79
N GLY A 242 -4.08 27.63 -0.89
CA GLY A 242 -2.73 27.36 -0.41
C GLY A 242 -2.63 26.13 0.47
N GLY A 243 -2.91 24.95 -0.08
CA GLY A 243 -2.79 23.68 0.61
C GLY A 243 -1.40 23.51 1.23
N VAL A 244 -1.36 22.97 2.45
CA VAL A 244 -0.12 22.78 3.21
C VAL A 244 0.45 21.39 2.91
N TRP A 245 1.71 21.35 2.48
CA TRP A 245 2.46 20.10 2.33
C TRP A 245 2.99 19.64 3.68
N VAL A 246 2.78 18.36 3.98
CA VAL A 246 3.22 17.72 5.22
C VAL A 246 3.99 16.46 4.90
N ASP A 247 5.14 16.28 5.56
CA ASP A 247 5.95 15.08 5.45
C ASP A 247 5.24 13.88 6.11
N VAL A 248 5.22 12.75 5.42
CA VAL A 248 4.73 11.49 5.98
C VAL A 248 5.91 10.71 6.54
N VAL A 249 5.97 10.65 7.87
CA VAL A 249 6.99 9.87 8.58
C VAL A 249 6.75 8.37 8.35
N PRO A 250 7.72 7.61 7.82
CA PRO A 250 7.58 6.17 7.67
C PRO A 250 7.37 5.48 9.02
N VAL A 251 6.37 4.62 9.10
CA VAL A 251 6.09 3.81 10.29
C VAL A 251 6.51 2.37 10.03
N THR A 252 7.47 1.87 10.82
CA THR A 252 7.95 0.49 10.68
C THR A 252 6.80 -0.50 10.86
N GLY A 253 6.64 -1.39 9.87
CA GLY A 253 5.60 -2.41 9.91
C GLY A 253 4.19 -1.91 9.59
N ALA A 254 4.06 -0.69 9.05
CA ALA A 254 2.79 -0.17 8.55
C ALA A 254 2.78 -0.10 7.01
N LEU A 255 1.58 -0.21 6.45
CA LEU A 255 1.27 0.18 5.08
C LEU A 255 0.51 1.50 5.13
N LEU A 256 0.86 2.45 4.25
CA LEU A 256 0.07 3.65 4.06
C LEU A 256 -0.98 3.38 2.98
N VAL A 257 -2.24 3.66 3.27
CA VAL A 257 -3.34 3.61 2.31
C VAL A 257 -3.74 5.04 1.98
N ASN A 258 -3.92 5.34 0.68
CA ASN A 258 -4.44 6.62 0.25
C ASN A 258 -5.56 6.49 -0.78
N ILE A 259 -6.57 7.35 -0.67
CA ILE A 259 -7.78 7.30 -1.47
C ILE A 259 -7.55 7.91 -2.86
N GLY A 260 -7.92 7.14 -3.88
CA GLY A 260 -7.81 7.56 -5.28
C GLY A 260 -9.08 8.22 -5.80
N ASP A 261 -8.97 8.80 -6.98
CA ASP A 261 -9.99 9.67 -7.56
C ASP A 261 -11.28 8.91 -7.94
N LEU A 262 -11.21 7.61 -8.27
CA LEU A 262 -12.40 6.82 -8.56
C LEU A 262 -13.35 6.76 -7.36
N LEU A 263 -12.80 6.65 -6.14
CA LEU A 263 -13.62 6.64 -4.93
C LEU A 263 -14.21 8.03 -4.64
N LYS A 264 -13.43 9.09 -4.85
CA LYS A 264 -13.87 10.47 -4.59
C LYS A 264 -15.07 10.87 -5.45
N VAL A 265 -15.06 10.51 -6.74
CA VAL A 265 -16.19 10.79 -7.64
C VAL A 265 -17.48 10.11 -7.17
N HIS A 266 -17.38 8.90 -6.62
CA HIS A 266 -18.55 8.16 -6.14
C HIS A 266 -19.07 8.66 -4.78
N ILE A 267 -18.20 9.25 -3.95
CA ILE A 267 -18.63 9.88 -2.69
C ILE A 267 -19.44 11.16 -2.97
N VAL A 268 -19.02 11.98 -3.95
CA VAL A 268 -19.68 13.27 -4.24
C VAL A 268 -21.07 13.11 -4.89
N MET A 269 -21.33 11.99 -5.56
CA MET A 269 -22.61 11.73 -6.23
C MET A 269 -23.64 11.05 -5.32
N GLY A 270 -23.28 10.73 -4.06
CA GLY A 270 -24.10 9.99 -3.11
C GLY A 270 -24.79 10.83 -2.03
N ASP A 271 -24.62 12.15 -2.03
CA ASP A 271 -25.29 13.11 -1.13
C ASP A 271 -26.49 13.80 -1.81
#